data_AF-A0A7V9A8V4-F1
#
_entry.id   AF-A0A7V9A8V4-F1
#
_cell.length_a   1.000
_cell.length_b   1.000
_cell.length_c   1.000
_cell.angle_alpha   90.00
_cell.angle_beta   90.00
_cell.angle_gamma   90.00
#
_symmetry.space_group_name_H-M   'P 1'
#
loop_
_entity.id
_entity.type
_entity.pdbx_description
1 polymer ?
#
loop_
_entity_poly.entity_id
_entity_poly.type
_entity_poly.pdbx_seq_one_letter_code
_entity_poly.pdbx_strand_id
1 'polypeptide(L)'
;MSGMIAKSQVPVARRSQLPADVQMGIVQLKNLVSSGRGKTFGNIKDNKRLTGQPLPKLDQGCVYIEGDVGQGRVDRGKRRLVFEIVESTRQVREIYFSDEHYLKGSFVRVSG
;
A
#
# COMPACT_ATOMS: atom_id res chain seq x y z
N MET A 1 -23.51 -0.84 7.16
CA MET A 1 -22.42 -1.58 7.84
C MET A 1 -21.10 -1.19 7.19
N SER A 2 -20.12 -0.74 7.98
CA SER A 2 -18.78 -0.43 7.46
C SER A 2 -18.15 -1.72 6.93
N GLY A 3 -18.07 -1.90 5.62
CA GLY A 3 -17.46 -3.06 4.98
C GLY A 3 -15.93 -3.08 5.07
N MET A 4 -15.34 -2.48 6.11
CA MET A 4 -13.89 -2.45 6.31
C MET A 4 -13.38 -3.83 6.72
N ILE A 5 -12.26 -4.24 6.14
CA ILE A 5 -11.57 -5.47 6.49
C ILE A 5 -10.68 -5.26 7.72
N ALA A 6 -10.58 -6.27 8.58
CA ALA A 6 -9.62 -6.27 9.66
C ALA A 6 -8.20 -6.56 9.12
N LYS A 7 -7.16 -6.07 9.81
CA LYS A 7 -5.76 -6.28 9.42
C LYS A 7 -5.39 -7.77 9.33
N SER A 8 -5.94 -8.59 10.24
CA SER A 8 -5.77 -10.04 10.26
C SER A 8 -6.37 -10.75 9.04
N GLN A 9 -7.31 -10.11 8.34
CA GLN A 9 -7.94 -10.66 7.14
C GLN A 9 -7.13 -10.39 5.87
N VAL A 10 -6.10 -9.54 5.93
CA VAL A 10 -5.22 -9.27 4.79
C VAL A 10 -4.14 -10.35 4.73
N PRO A 11 -4.07 -11.17 3.66
CA PRO A 11 -3.07 -12.22 3.51
C PRO A 11 -1.65 -11.69 3.61
N VAL A 12 -0.70 -12.53 4.01
CA VAL A 12 0.72 -12.15 4.17
C VAL A 12 1.54 -12.82 3.08
N ALA A 13 2.37 -12.03 2.39
CA ALA A 13 3.38 -12.51 1.46
C ALA A 13 4.78 -12.18 2.00
N ARG A 14 5.77 -13.04 1.73
CA ARG A 14 7.18 -12.71 2.03
C ARG A 14 7.72 -11.80 0.95
N ARG A 15 8.50 -10.79 1.34
CA ARG A 15 9.12 -9.87 0.38
C ARG A 15 9.94 -10.58 -0.70
N SER A 16 10.65 -11.64 -0.33
CA SER A 16 11.47 -12.45 -1.25
C SER A 16 10.66 -13.17 -2.34
N GLN A 17 9.36 -13.37 -2.11
CA GLN A 17 8.44 -13.99 -3.09
C GLN A 17 7.82 -12.97 -4.04
N LEU A 18 8.00 -11.67 -3.78
CA LEU A 18 7.47 -10.61 -4.64
C LEU A 18 8.36 -10.42 -5.88
N PRO A 19 7.78 -10.00 -7.01
CA PRO A 19 8.54 -9.60 -8.19
C PRO A 19 9.63 -8.55 -7.87
N ALA A 20 10.76 -8.61 -8.58
CA ALA A 20 11.92 -7.74 -8.32
C ALA A 20 11.59 -6.24 -8.43
N ASP A 21 10.72 -5.86 -9.36
CA ASP A 21 10.23 -4.49 -9.51
C ASP A 21 9.44 -4.01 -8.28
N VAL A 22 8.63 -4.89 -7.67
CA VAL A 22 7.92 -4.60 -6.42
C VAL A 22 8.93 -4.43 -5.28
N GLN A 23 9.93 -5.32 -5.19
CA GLN A 23 10.96 -5.24 -4.16
C GLN A 23 11.77 -3.93 -4.24
N MET A 24 12.06 -3.46 -5.46
CA MET A 24 12.67 -2.15 -5.70
C MET A 24 11.72 -1.00 -5.36
N GLY A 25 10.45 -1.11 -5.75
CA GLY A 25 9.42 -0.12 -5.42
C GLY A 25 9.27 0.09 -3.91
N ILE A 26 9.42 -0.98 -3.11
CA ILE A 26 9.44 -0.90 -1.64
C ILE A 26 10.60 -0.02 -1.16
N VAL A 27 11.81 -0.20 -1.71
CA VAL A 27 12.98 0.62 -1.36
C VAL A 27 12.76 2.08 -1.75
N GLN A 28 12.26 2.32 -2.96
CA GLN A 28 11.99 3.66 -3.47
C GLN A 28 10.95 4.39 -2.62
N LEU A 29 9.83 3.74 -2.30
CA LEU A 29 8.78 4.32 -1.47
C LEU A 29 9.26 4.57 -0.04
N LYS A 30 10.08 3.67 0.52
CA LYS A 30 10.71 3.88 1.83
C LYS A 30 11.57 5.13 1.84
N ASN A 31 12.41 5.33 0.82
CA ASN A 31 13.24 6.52 0.69
C ASN A 31 12.40 7.80 0.55
N LEU A 32 11.28 7.75 -0.19
CA LEU A 32 10.35 8.87 -0.30
C LEU A 32 9.76 9.23 1.07
N VAL A 33 9.23 8.25 1.79
CA VAL A 33 8.66 8.42 3.15
C VAL A 33 9.70 9.00 4.10
N SER A 34 10.92 8.46 4.11
CA SER A 34 12.01 8.98 4.96
C SER A 34 12.39 10.42 4.63
N SER A 35 12.23 10.83 3.37
CA SER A 35 12.45 12.22 2.95
C SER A 35 11.25 13.16 3.19
N GLY A 36 10.19 12.68 3.86
CA GLY A 36 8.96 13.46 4.07
C GLY A 36 8.13 13.68 2.80
N ARG A 37 8.43 12.95 1.72
CA ARG A 37 7.72 12.99 0.45
C ARG A 37 6.79 11.77 0.34
N GLY A 38 5.88 11.83 -0.62
CA GLY A 38 4.94 10.75 -0.91
C GLY A 38 3.51 11.28 -0.99
N LYS A 39 2.64 10.48 -1.57
CA LYS A 39 1.24 10.85 -1.76
C LYS A 39 0.38 10.11 -0.76
N THR A 40 -0.46 10.82 -0.03
CA THR A 40 -1.40 10.20 0.90
C THR A 40 -2.44 9.38 0.14
N PHE A 41 -2.64 8.15 0.57
CA PHE A 41 -3.68 7.26 0.08
C PHE A 41 -4.91 7.34 0.99
N GLY A 42 -5.98 7.95 0.50
CA GLY A 42 -7.21 8.14 1.28
C GLY A 42 -8.03 6.88 1.54
N ASN A 43 -7.56 5.69 1.13
CA ASN A 43 -8.25 4.41 1.31
C ASN A 43 -9.69 4.36 0.74
N ILE A 44 -9.93 5.10 -0.35
CA ILE A 44 -11.24 5.20 -1.03
C ILE A 44 -11.17 4.87 -2.52
N LYS A 45 -9.98 4.55 -3.06
CA LYS A 45 -9.80 4.25 -4.48
C LYS A 45 -10.10 2.77 -4.72
N ASP A 46 -11.33 2.49 -5.08
CA ASP A 46 -11.69 1.37 -5.94
C ASP A 46 -12.07 2.04 -7.27
N ASN A 47 -11.53 1.57 -8.41
CA ASN A 47 -11.80 2.13 -9.75
C ASN A 47 -13.32 2.27 -10.06
N LYS A 48 -14.17 1.51 -9.38
CA LYS A 48 -15.63 1.51 -9.50
C LYS A 48 -16.35 2.00 -8.24
N ARG A 49 -15.64 2.25 -7.12
CA ARG A 49 -16.20 2.58 -5.79
C ARG A 49 -17.27 1.59 -5.28
N LEU A 50 -17.32 0.36 -5.82
CA LEU A 50 -18.37 -0.62 -5.54
C LEU A 50 -18.07 -1.45 -4.30
N THR A 51 -16.79 -1.65 -3.99
CA THR A 51 -16.33 -2.63 -2.99
C THR A 51 -16.06 -2.00 -1.62
N GLY A 52 -15.95 -0.66 -1.56
CA GLY A 52 -15.64 0.11 -0.35
C GLY A 52 -14.13 0.31 -0.13
N GLN A 53 -13.74 0.52 1.13
CA GLN A 53 -12.34 0.75 1.49
C GLN A 53 -11.51 -0.54 1.33
N PRO A 54 -10.43 -0.52 0.53
CA PRO A 54 -9.69 -1.74 0.22
C PRO A 54 -8.70 -2.18 1.30
N LEU A 55 -8.28 -1.27 2.19
CA LEU A 55 -7.41 -1.55 3.33
C LEU A 55 -8.12 -1.35 4.67
N PRO A 56 -7.57 -1.91 5.76
CA PRO A 56 -8.10 -1.69 7.11
C PRO A 56 -8.13 -0.23 7.53
N LYS A 57 -8.91 0.05 8.58
CA LYS A 57 -8.85 1.33 9.28
C LYS A 57 -7.46 1.52 9.90
N LEU A 58 -6.94 2.73 9.80
CA LEU A 58 -5.69 3.14 10.41
C LEU A 58 -5.82 3.28 11.93
N ASP A 59 -4.75 2.94 12.64
CA ASP A 59 -4.57 3.35 14.03
C ASP A 59 -4.42 4.87 14.14
N GLN A 60 -4.72 5.44 15.30
CA GLN A 60 -4.61 6.88 15.54
C GLN A 60 -3.17 7.37 15.28
N GLY A 61 -3.03 8.48 14.56
CA GLY A 61 -1.73 9.06 14.20
C GLY A 61 -1.00 8.32 13.08
N CYS A 62 -1.65 7.34 12.42
CA CYS A 62 -1.12 6.68 11.24
C CYS A 62 -1.77 7.23 9.96
N VAL A 63 -1.02 7.20 8.86
CA VAL A 63 -1.48 7.55 7.51
C VAL A 63 -1.02 6.51 6.50
N TYR A 64 -1.76 6.38 5.40
CA TYR A 64 -1.31 5.58 4.27
C TYR A 64 -0.60 6.44 3.24
N ILE A 65 0.56 5.98 2.75
CA ILE A 65 1.30 6.61 1.64
C ILE A 65 1.36 5.64 0.47
N GLU A 66 0.95 6.08 -0.73
CA GLU A 66 1.01 5.26 -1.95
C GLU A 66 2.28 5.50 -2.77
N GLY A 67 2.73 4.43 -3.44
CA GLY A 67 3.76 4.47 -4.47
C GLY A 67 3.42 3.53 -5.63
N ASP A 68 3.84 3.93 -6.83
CA ASP A 68 3.73 3.07 -8.01
C ASP A 68 4.86 2.04 -8.02
N VAL A 69 4.59 0.87 -8.60
CA VAL A 69 5.62 -0.12 -8.90
C VAL A 69 5.99 0.00 -10.38
N GLY A 70 7.29 0.15 -10.66
CA GLY A 70 7.82 0.21 -12.03
C GLY A 70 7.92 1.61 -12.60
N GLN A 71 8.63 2.52 -11.91
CA GLN A 71 8.99 3.83 -12.45
C GLN A 71 9.68 3.69 -13.82
N GLY A 72 9.22 4.48 -14.81
CA GLY A 72 9.81 4.52 -16.16
C GLY A 72 9.06 3.69 -17.23
N ARG A 73 7.95 3.03 -16.91
CA ARG A 73 7.07 2.42 -17.92
C ARG A 73 6.11 3.47 -18.51
N VAL A 74 5.75 3.29 -19.78
CA VAL A 74 4.81 4.17 -20.53
C VAL A 74 3.45 4.28 -19.81
N ASP A 75 3.06 3.24 -19.09
CA ASP A 75 1.91 3.21 -18.18
C ASP A 75 2.37 2.86 -16.76
N ARG A 76 1.76 3.52 -15.76
CA ARG A 76 1.93 3.23 -14.33
C ARG A 76 1.42 1.84 -13.95
N GLY A 77 0.66 1.20 -14.84
CA GLY A 77 0.11 -0.14 -14.66
C GLY A 77 -0.84 -0.22 -13.47
N LYS A 78 -1.17 -1.45 -13.05
CA LYS A 78 -2.09 -1.72 -11.94
C LYS A 78 -1.40 -1.92 -10.58
N ARG A 79 -0.10 -2.22 -10.57
CA ARG A 79 0.62 -2.56 -9.34
C ARG A 79 0.82 -1.34 -8.44
N ARG A 80 0.47 -1.49 -7.17
CA ARG A 80 0.53 -0.42 -6.16
C ARG A 80 1.15 -0.92 -4.87
N LEU A 81 1.96 -0.05 -4.28
CA LEU A 81 2.42 -0.16 -2.91
C LEU A 81 1.70 0.86 -2.06
N VAL A 82 1.32 0.46 -0.85
CA VAL A 82 0.77 1.36 0.16
C VAL A 82 1.49 1.08 1.47
N PHE A 83 2.09 2.11 2.07
CA PHE A 83 2.73 2.00 3.38
C PHE A 83 1.82 2.60 4.43
N GLU A 84 1.59 1.88 5.51
CA GLU A 84 1.07 2.45 6.75
C GLU A 84 2.24 3.02 7.52
N ILE A 85 2.20 4.31 7.82
CA ILE A 85 3.27 4.99 8.55
C ILE A 85 2.70 5.75 9.73
N VAL A 86 3.49 5.90 10.78
CA VAL A 86 3.24 6.89 11.83
C VAL A 86 3.50 8.27 11.23
N GLU A 87 2.51 9.17 11.31
CA GLU A 87 2.58 10.47 10.63
C GLU A 87 3.72 11.35 11.14
N SER A 88 3.93 11.37 12.46
CA SER A 88 4.93 12.21 13.12
C SER A 88 6.37 11.70 12.95
N THR A 89 6.59 10.39 13.07
CA THR A 89 7.94 9.80 13.02
C THR A 89 8.31 9.24 11.65
N ARG A 90 7.34 9.14 10.73
CA ARG A 90 7.47 8.48 9.43
C ARG A 90 7.90 7.02 9.52
N GLN A 91 7.77 6.40 10.70
CA GLN A 91 8.06 4.98 10.89
C GLN A 91 7.07 4.14 10.09
N VAL A 92 7.57 3.28 9.22
CA VAL A 92 6.75 2.30 8.49
C VAL A 92 6.29 1.21 9.45
N ARG A 93 4.98 1.05 9.59
CA ARG A 93 4.34 -0.01 10.37
C ARG A 93 3.98 -1.22 9.54
N GLU A 94 3.49 -0.98 8.33
CA GLU A 94 3.11 -2.03 7.40
C GLU A 94 3.37 -1.62 5.97
N ILE A 95 3.52 -2.64 5.15
CA ILE A 95 3.64 -2.52 3.71
C ILE A 95 2.56 -3.39 3.09
N TYR A 96 1.77 -2.80 2.20
CA TYR A 96 0.75 -3.48 1.44
C TYR A 96 1.10 -3.43 -0.04
N PHE A 97 0.87 -4.54 -0.74
CA PHE A 97 1.02 -4.66 -2.18
C PHE A 97 -0.28 -5.12 -2.81
N SER A 98 -0.63 -4.56 -3.97
CA SER A 98 -1.73 -5.00 -4.81
C SER A 98 -1.28 -4.98 -6.27
N ASP A 99 -1.68 -5.99 -7.05
CA ASP A 99 -1.50 -6.06 -8.49
C ASP A 99 -2.75 -5.64 -9.29
N GLU A 100 -3.87 -5.37 -8.60
CA GLU A 100 -5.17 -5.03 -9.20
C GLU A 100 -5.65 -3.60 -8.87
N HIS A 101 -4.73 -2.63 -8.86
CA HIS A 101 -5.01 -1.20 -8.74
C HIS A 101 -5.98 -0.83 -7.61
N TYR A 102 -5.59 -1.17 -6.38
CA TYR A 102 -6.34 -0.89 -5.16
C TYR A 102 -7.67 -1.66 -5.02
N LEU A 103 -7.93 -2.68 -5.84
CA LEU A 103 -9.12 -3.53 -5.70
C LEU A 103 -9.19 -4.13 -4.28
N LYS A 104 -10.34 -4.01 -3.62
CA LYS A 104 -10.52 -4.62 -2.30
C LYS A 104 -10.35 -6.14 -2.35
N GLY A 105 -9.63 -6.69 -1.39
CA GLY A 105 -9.31 -8.12 -1.35
C GLY A 105 -8.10 -8.53 -2.22
N SER A 106 -7.57 -7.62 -3.05
CA SER A 106 -6.34 -7.90 -3.82
C SER A 106 -5.06 -7.61 -3.04
N PHE A 107 -5.17 -6.95 -1.88
CA PHE A 107 -4.00 -6.56 -1.10
C PHE A 107 -3.42 -7.73 -0.33
N VAL A 108 -2.09 -7.78 -0.31
CA VAL A 108 -1.30 -8.60 0.62
C VAL A 108 -0.45 -7.70 1.50
N ARG A 109 -0.26 -8.09 2.77
CA ARG A 109 0.74 -7.51 3.66
C ARG A 109 2.09 -8.12 3.35
N VAL A 110 3.10 -7.27 3.22
CA VAL A 110 4.46 -7.70 2.93
C VAL A 110 5.21 -7.86 4.25
N SER A 111 5.62 -9.10 4.53
CA SER A 111 6.53 -9.43 5.63
C SER A 111 7.98 -9.37 5.18
N GLY A 112 8.87 -9.01 6.11
CA GLY A 112 10.32 -8.84 5.92
C GLY A 112 10.99 -10.03 5.25
#